data_AF-A0A0F8ZHN2-F1
#
_entry.id   AF-A0A0F8ZHN2-F1
#
_cell.length_a   1.000
_cell.length_b   1.000
_cell.length_c   1.000
_cell.angle_alpha   90.00
_cell.angle_beta   90.00
_cell.angle_gamma   90.00
#
_symmetry.space_group_name_H-M   'P 1'
#
loop_
_entity.id
_entity.type
_entity.pdbx_description
1 polymer ?
#
loop_
_entity_poly.entity_id
_entity_poly.type
_entity_poly.pdbx_seq_one_letter_code
_entity_poly.pdbx_strand_id
1 'polypeptide(L)'
;MKKMKLKIVCLLVALLCIPCYGQIAKSVVLDDWELIAQNAVRKGAEQNITTWQSTTLHIACGVTAATAHTGTKVSVQVSGVDSGDDAWYTLTEFIGPTGTATPTTLTTIPNAGSSTILVPLLGIGTWGRFDDDGIRPIFVLGSPTVANSEIHTLVSHTVGAASSVTILDGLANLPGTSTVIWDLAETYIVELPKHNNRVRVVYDNTNDSDGSTVYMRTSIYGVRE
;
A
#
# COMPACT_ATOMS: atom_id res chain seq x y z
N MET A 1 -18.65 52.50 -24.44
CA MET A 1 -19.45 51.24 -24.35
C MET A 1 -18.81 49.99 -24.96
N LYS A 2 -18.21 50.01 -26.17
CA LYS A 2 -17.63 48.79 -26.79
C LYS A 2 -16.53 48.10 -25.97
N LYS A 3 -15.63 48.85 -25.31
CA LYS A 3 -14.53 48.28 -24.49
C LYS A 3 -14.99 47.52 -23.24
N MET A 4 -16.18 47.84 -22.72
CA MET A 4 -16.73 47.19 -21.51
C MET A 4 -17.34 45.82 -21.84
N LYS A 5 -17.97 45.69 -23.02
CA LYS A 5 -18.54 44.43 -23.50
C LYS A 5 -17.47 43.36 -23.74
N LEU A 6 -16.31 43.74 -24.28
CA LEU A 6 -15.20 42.80 -24.53
C LEU A 6 -14.60 42.24 -23.23
N LYS A 7 -14.42 43.10 -22.21
CA LYS A 7 -13.88 42.66 -20.91
C LYS A 7 -14.82 41.70 -20.18
N ILE A 8 -16.14 41.92 -20.26
CA ILE A 8 -17.14 41.04 -19.66
C ILE A 8 -17.18 39.69 -20.37
N VAL A 9 -17.07 39.66 -21.70
CA VAL A 9 -17.02 38.41 -22.48
C VAL A 9 -15.75 37.61 -22.17
N CYS A 10 -14.58 38.24 -22.09
CA CYS A 10 -13.35 37.55 -21.71
C CYS A 10 -13.40 37.00 -20.27
N LEU A 11 -13.98 37.74 -19.33
CA LEU A 11 -14.15 37.28 -17.95
C LEU A 11 -15.12 36.09 -17.87
N LEU A 12 -16.22 36.12 -18.64
CA LEU A 12 -17.17 35.00 -18.70
C LEU A 12 -16.54 33.75 -19.35
N VAL A 13 -15.76 33.90 -20.42
CA VAL A 13 -15.02 32.78 -21.02
C VAL A 13 -13.98 32.22 -20.04
N ALA A 14 -13.24 33.08 -19.33
CA ALA A 14 -12.30 32.63 -18.31
C ALA A 14 -13.01 31.89 -17.18
N LEU A 15 -14.13 32.40 -16.65
CA LEU A 15 -14.95 31.76 -15.61
C LEU A 15 -15.56 30.43 -16.05
N LEU A 16 -15.97 30.30 -17.32
CA LEU A 16 -16.49 29.06 -17.90
C LEU A 16 -15.39 28.01 -18.15
N CYS A 17 -14.11 28.42 -18.21
CA CYS A 17 -12.96 27.51 -18.25
C CYS A 17 -12.50 27.05 -16.85
N ILE A 18 -12.94 27.68 -15.76
CA ILE A 18 -12.54 27.29 -14.39
C ILE A 18 -13.01 25.86 -14.01
N PRO A 19 -14.21 25.37 -14.38
CA PRO A 19 -14.59 23.98 -14.04
C PRO A 19 -13.83 22.90 -14.82
N CYS A 20 -13.02 23.22 -15.85
CA CYS A 20 -12.22 22.20 -16.55
C CYS A 20 -10.85 21.91 -15.90
N TYR A 21 -10.48 22.61 -14.83
CA TYR A 21 -9.21 22.41 -14.11
C TYR A 21 -9.41 22.10 -12.61
N GLY A 22 -10.62 21.73 -12.20
CA GLY A 22 -10.89 21.15 -10.88
C GLY A 22 -10.43 19.70 -10.82
N GLN A 23 -9.13 19.46 -11.01
CA GLN A 23 -8.55 18.13 -10.96
C GLN A 23 -8.56 17.59 -9.52
N ILE A 24 -9.51 16.71 -9.22
CA ILE A 24 -9.61 16.07 -7.91
C ILE A 24 -8.64 14.88 -7.91
N ALA A 25 -7.61 14.97 -7.08
CA ALA A 25 -6.76 13.83 -6.76
C ALA A 25 -7.65 12.69 -6.21
N LYS A 26 -7.59 11.52 -6.85
CA LYS A 26 -8.39 10.37 -6.49
C LYS A 26 -7.49 9.20 -6.13
N SER A 27 -7.92 8.45 -5.12
CA SER A 27 -7.38 7.13 -4.81
C SER A 27 -8.45 6.07 -5.10
N VAL A 28 -8.03 4.93 -5.64
CA VAL A 28 -8.86 3.75 -5.83
C VAL A 28 -8.09 2.54 -5.33
N VAL A 29 -8.69 1.75 -4.44
CA VAL A 29 -8.17 0.44 -4.05
C VAL A 29 -8.56 -0.56 -5.14
N LEU A 30 -7.58 -1.28 -5.67
CA LEU A 30 -7.78 -2.29 -6.72
C LEU A 30 -7.97 -3.66 -6.07
N ASP A 31 -6.95 -4.10 -5.35
CA ASP A 31 -7.01 -5.24 -4.44
C ASP A 31 -6.94 -4.70 -3.02
N ASP A 32 -7.89 -5.08 -2.18
CA ASP A 32 -7.74 -4.88 -0.73
C ASP A 32 -6.73 -5.90 -0.17
N TRP A 33 -6.35 -5.76 1.10
CA TRP A 33 -5.45 -6.70 1.75
C TRP A 33 -5.96 -8.13 1.62
N GLU A 34 -5.13 -8.98 1.02
CA GLU A 34 -5.47 -10.38 0.83
C GLU A 34 -4.20 -11.24 0.84
N LEU A 35 -4.36 -12.46 1.38
CA LEU A 35 -3.30 -13.43 1.52
C LEU A 35 -3.00 -14.12 0.19
N ILE A 36 -1.71 -14.20 -0.11
CA ILE A 36 -1.15 -15.00 -1.19
C ILE A 36 -0.40 -16.14 -0.54
N ALA A 37 -0.93 -17.34 -0.70
CA ALA A 37 -0.32 -18.53 -0.14
C ALA A 37 1.10 -18.74 -0.69
N GLN A 38 1.94 -19.44 0.08
CA GLN A 38 3.21 -19.94 -0.42
C GLN A 38 2.96 -20.85 -1.64
N ASN A 39 3.83 -20.82 -2.63
CA ASN A 39 3.70 -21.61 -3.86
C ASN A 39 2.41 -21.31 -4.65
N ALA A 40 1.86 -20.10 -4.53
CA ALA A 40 0.70 -19.67 -5.28
C ALA A 40 1.02 -18.47 -6.19
N VAL A 41 0.34 -18.43 -7.33
CA VAL A 41 0.28 -17.26 -8.19
C VAL A 41 -1.12 -16.69 -8.10
N ARG A 42 -1.22 -15.37 -7.93
CA ARG A 42 -2.48 -14.65 -7.93
C ARG A 42 -2.46 -13.52 -8.95
N LYS A 43 -3.53 -13.46 -9.75
CA LYS A 43 -3.85 -12.31 -10.58
C LYS A 43 -4.68 -11.31 -9.76
N GLY A 44 -4.23 -10.07 -9.65
CA GLY A 44 -4.97 -8.98 -9.03
C GLY A 44 -6.09 -8.44 -9.92
N ALA A 45 -6.88 -7.53 -9.37
CA ALA A 45 -7.97 -6.85 -10.07
C ALA A 45 -7.46 -5.98 -11.24
N GLU A 46 -8.29 -5.86 -12.27
CA GLU A 46 -8.03 -5.01 -13.42
C GLU A 46 -8.67 -3.64 -13.23
N GLN A 47 -7.92 -2.57 -13.52
CA GLN A 47 -8.44 -1.20 -13.45
C GLN A 47 -8.30 -0.49 -14.78
N ASN A 48 -9.41 0.12 -15.23
CA ASN A 48 -9.39 1.06 -16.35
C ASN A 48 -8.78 2.39 -15.90
N ILE A 49 -7.74 2.83 -16.60
CA ILE A 49 -6.98 4.04 -16.33
C ILE A 49 -7.07 5.09 -17.45
N THR A 50 -7.94 4.91 -18.45
CA THR A 50 -8.03 5.84 -19.61
C THR A 50 -8.40 7.27 -19.24
N THR A 51 -9.12 7.46 -18.14
CA THR A 51 -9.54 8.79 -17.65
C THR A 51 -8.54 9.44 -16.70
N TRP A 52 -7.37 8.82 -16.50
CA TRP A 52 -6.35 9.34 -15.59
C TRP A 52 -5.22 10.01 -16.37
N GLN A 53 -4.69 11.12 -15.84
CA GLN A 53 -3.65 11.91 -16.50
C GLN A 53 -2.24 11.63 -16.00
N SER A 54 -2.09 11.52 -14.68
CA SER A 54 -0.85 11.17 -13.99
C SER A 54 -1.25 10.19 -12.90
N THR A 55 -0.60 9.04 -12.87
CA THR A 55 -1.07 7.90 -12.10
C THR A 55 0.09 7.09 -11.55
N THR A 56 0.09 6.88 -10.25
CA THR A 56 1.00 5.97 -9.57
C THR A 56 0.22 4.78 -9.03
N LEU A 57 0.78 3.59 -9.23
CA LEU A 57 0.36 2.36 -8.62
C LEU A 57 1.18 2.15 -7.34
N HIS A 58 0.51 1.95 -6.22
CA HIS A 58 1.10 1.64 -4.93
C HIS A 58 0.82 0.18 -4.63
N ILE A 59 1.87 -0.58 -4.38
CA ILE A 59 1.83 -2.02 -4.08
C ILE A 59 2.37 -2.18 -2.67
N ALA A 60 1.46 -2.40 -1.72
CA ALA A 60 1.77 -2.60 -0.32
C ALA A 60 1.88 -4.09 0.00
N CYS A 61 2.88 -4.45 0.79
CA CYS A 61 3.17 -5.83 1.15
C CYS A 61 3.45 -5.98 2.65
N GLY A 62 2.94 -7.06 3.26
CA GLY A 62 3.30 -7.51 4.59
C GLY A 62 3.59 -9.01 4.64
N VAL A 63 4.65 -9.42 5.32
CA VAL A 63 5.01 -10.84 5.52
C VAL A 63 4.74 -11.22 6.98
N THR A 64 4.10 -12.37 7.20
CA THR A 64 3.64 -12.79 8.53
C THR A 64 4.19 -14.13 8.98
N ALA A 65 5.43 -14.44 8.64
CA ALA A 65 6.05 -15.68 9.07
C ALA A 65 7.52 -15.49 9.41
N ALA A 66 7.95 -16.24 10.44
CA ALA A 66 9.32 -16.28 10.92
C ALA A 66 10.23 -17.17 10.06
N THR A 67 9.75 -17.62 8.91
CA THR A 67 10.55 -18.30 7.89
C THR A 67 11.21 -17.25 7.00
N ALA A 68 12.47 -17.47 6.63
CA ALA A 68 13.15 -16.58 5.69
C ALA A 68 12.36 -16.52 4.37
N HIS A 69 12.05 -15.31 3.93
CA HIS A 69 11.33 -15.03 2.69
C HIS A 69 12.31 -14.47 1.66
N THR A 70 12.57 -15.19 0.58
CA THR A 70 13.47 -14.75 -0.51
C THR A 70 12.79 -13.75 -1.44
N GLY A 71 11.47 -13.71 -1.43
CA GLY A 71 10.67 -12.62 -2.00
C GLY A 71 9.61 -13.07 -2.97
N THR A 72 8.53 -12.28 -3.04
CA THR A 72 7.44 -12.47 -3.99
C THR A 72 7.78 -11.75 -5.28
N LYS A 73 7.65 -12.44 -6.40
CA LYS A 73 7.81 -11.82 -7.70
C LYS A 73 6.55 -11.02 -8.03
N VAL A 74 6.70 -9.74 -8.30
CA VAL A 74 5.59 -8.82 -8.62
C VAL A 74 5.76 -8.31 -10.03
N SER A 75 4.80 -8.63 -10.90
CA SER A 75 4.78 -8.18 -12.29
C SER A 75 3.63 -7.20 -12.49
N VAL A 76 3.95 -5.93 -12.77
CA VAL A 76 2.95 -4.93 -13.14
C VAL A 76 2.67 -5.07 -14.63
N GLN A 77 1.43 -5.38 -14.97
CA GLN A 77 1.00 -5.57 -16.35
C GLN A 77 0.08 -4.44 -16.77
N VAL A 78 0.25 -3.98 -18.00
CA VAL A 78 -0.60 -2.98 -18.62
C VAL A 78 -1.14 -3.48 -19.96
N SER A 79 -2.21 -2.85 -20.42
CA SER A 79 -2.86 -3.18 -21.69
C SER A 79 -3.25 -1.90 -22.42
N GLY A 80 -3.01 -1.87 -23.73
CA GLY A 80 -3.42 -0.78 -24.62
C GLY A 80 -4.84 -0.94 -25.18
N VAL A 81 -5.59 -1.96 -24.77
CA VAL A 81 -6.98 -2.18 -25.20
C VAL A 81 -7.94 -2.06 -24.02
N ASP A 82 -9.20 -1.71 -24.29
CA ASP A 82 -10.21 -1.39 -23.27
C ASP A 82 -10.85 -2.62 -22.60
N SER A 83 -10.70 -3.82 -23.18
CA SER A 83 -11.31 -5.05 -22.67
C SER A 83 -10.58 -6.30 -23.21
N GLY A 84 -10.88 -7.48 -22.66
CA GLY A 84 -10.27 -8.76 -23.05
C GLY A 84 -9.06 -9.16 -22.21
N ASP A 85 -8.64 -10.42 -22.30
CA ASP A 85 -7.55 -10.99 -21.48
C ASP A 85 -6.29 -11.37 -22.29
N ASP A 86 -6.21 -10.95 -23.56
CA ASP A 86 -5.22 -11.39 -24.54
C ASP A 86 -4.10 -10.38 -24.84
N ALA A 87 -4.27 -9.12 -24.44
CA ALA A 87 -3.36 -8.01 -24.80
C ALA A 87 -2.67 -7.38 -23.57
N TRP A 88 -2.09 -8.21 -22.71
CA TRP A 88 -1.31 -7.77 -21.54
C TRP A 88 0.19 -7.87 -21.81
N TYR A 89 0.94 -6.87 -21.38
CA TYR A 89 2.40 -6.90 -21.36
C TYR A 89 2.94 -6.38 -20.03
N THR A 90 4.09 -6.90 -19.62
CA THR A 90 4.76 -6.50 -18.38
C THR A 90 5.40 -5.13 -18.57
N LEU A 91 4.95 -4.15 -17.78
CA LEU A 91 5.54 -2.82 -17.70
C LEU A 91 6.83 -2.84 -16.88
N THR A 92 6.77 -3.44 -15.70
CA THR A 92 7.90 -3.59 -14.80
C THR A 92 7.72 -4.84 -13.94
N GLU A 93 8.84 -5.36 -13.45
CA GLU A 93 8.90 -6.55 -12.63
C GLU A 93 10.01 -6.40 -11.58
N PHE A 94 9.72 -6.84 -10.37
CA PHE A 94 10.66 -6.83 -9.26
C PHE A 94 10.34 -7.98 -8.29
N ILE A 95 11.27 -8.24 -7.36
CA ILE A 95 11.12 -9.25 -6.32
C ILE A 95 11.17 -8.54 -4.97
N GLY A 96 10.21 -8.85 -4.10
CA GLY A 96 10.22 -8.38 -2.73
C GLY A 96 8.90 -8.62 -1.99
N PRO A 97 8.85 -8.31 -0.69
CA PRO A 97 9.98 -7.96 0.18
C PRO A 97 10.84 -9.21 0.45
N THR A 98 12.07 -9.03 0.93
CA THR A 98 12.99 -10.14 1.25
C THR A 98 13.43 -10.02 2.71
N GLY A 99 13.46 -11.12 3.45
CA GLY A 99 13.89 -11.17 4.84
C GLY A 99 13.07 -12.13 5.70
N THR A 100 13.32 -12.12 6.99
CA THR A 100 12.56 -12.93 7.97
C THR A 100 11.70 -11.99 8.81
N ALA A 101 10.39 -12.22 8.87
CA ALA A 101 9.49 -11.38 9.64
C ALA A 101 9.47 -11.78 11.12
N THR A 102 9.58 -10.80 12.01
CA THR A 102 9.49 -10.96 13.46
C THR A 102 8.12 -10.45 13.93
N PRO A 103 7.30 -11.27 14.60
CA PRO A 103 6.04 -10.82 15.15
C PRO A 103 6.23 -10.15 16.51
N THR A 104 5.40 -9.15 16.79
CA THR A 104 5.14 -8.71 18.16
C THR A 104 3.66 -8.45 18.37
N THR A 105 3.14 -8.80 19.55
CA THR A 105 1.71 -8.65 19.87
C THR A 105 1.44 -7.35 20.62
N LEU A 106 0.37 -6.64 20.24
CA LEU A 106 -0.14 -5.51 21.02
C LEU A 106 -0.63 -6.02 22.39
N THR A 107 -0.16 -5.42 23.48
CA THR A 107 -0.70 -5.73 24.83
C THR A 107 -1.87 -4.86 25.24
N THR A 108 -2.03 -3.70 24.60
CA THR A 108 -3.13 -2.76 24.83
C THR A 108 -3.63 -2.21 23.49
N ILE A 109 -4.93 -1.91 23.44
CA ILE A 109 -5.52 -1.22 22.29
C ILE A 109 -5.08 0.25 22.36
N PRO A 110 -4.49 0.79 21.30
CA PRO A 110 -4.15 2.21 21.23
C PRO A 110 -5.41 3.09 21.32
N ASN A 111 -5.31 4.22 22.01
CA ASN A 111 -6.40 5.20 22.00
C ASN A 111 -6.59 5.75 20.57
N ALA A 112 -7.83 5.75 20.09
CA ALA A 112 -8.18 6.35 18.80
C ALA A 112 -7.78 7.83 18.76
N GLY A 113 -7.22 8.28 17.63
CA GLY A 113 -6.87 9.69 17.41
C GLY A 113 -5.56 10.17 18.05
N SER A 114 -4.72 9.26 18.59
CA SER A 114 -3.36 9.63 19.01
C SER A 114 -2.44 9.72 17.79
N SER A 115 -1.69 10.82 17.65
CA SER A 115 -0.69 11.02 16.58
C SER A 115 0.49 10.07 16.67
N THR A 116 0.70 9.49 17.85
CA THR A 116 1.66 8.43 18.09
C THR A 116 1.06 7.38 19.01
N ILE A 117 1.32 6.11 18.73
CA ILE A 117 0.89 5.00 19.56
C ILE A 117 2.12 4.39 20.19
N LEU A 118 2.18 4.39 21.51
CA LEU A 118 3.10 3.55 22.27
C LEU A 118 2.46 2.18 22.44
N VAL A 119 3.05 1.15 21.86
CA VAL A 119 2.63 -0.23 22.05
C VAL A 119 3.59 -0.89 23.03
N PRO A 120 3.17 -1.25 24.26
CA PRO A 120 3.98 -2.11 25.11
C PRO A 120 4.03 -3.51 24.52
N LEU A 121 5.21 -4.12 24.49
CA LEU A 121 5.45 -5.41 23.85
C LEU A 121 5.79 -6.47 24.89
N LEU A 122 5.44 -7.73 24.60
CA LEU A 122 5.78 -8.87 25.44
C LEU A 122 7.20 -9.35 25.15
N GLY A 123 8.06 -9.36 26.18
CA GLY A 123 9.33 -10.09 26.17
C GLY A 123 10.58 -9.24 26.34
N ILE A 124 11.64 -9.93 26.78
CA ILE A 124 13.03 -9.47 26.91
C ILE A 124 13.87 -10.28 25.90
N GLY A 125 14.48 -9.64 24.91
CA GLY A 125 15.28 -10.33 23.88
C GLY A 125 15.50 -9.49 22.62
N THR A 126 16.11 -10.10 21.60
CA THR A 126 16.29 -9.51 20.25
C THR A 126 14.96 -9.50 19.51
N TRP A 127 14.57 -8.36 18.97
CA TRP A 127 13.29 -8.13 18.31
C TRP A 127 13.42 -8.05 16.78
N GLY A 128 14.39 -8.76 16.21
CA GLY A 128 14.62 -8.74 14.77
C GLY A 128 14.84 -7.33 14.26
N ARG A 129 14.11 -6.92 13.21
CA ARG A 129 14.26 -5.59 12.63
C ARG A 129 13.65 -4.50 13.51
N PHE A 130 12.89 -4.81 14.55
CA PHE A 130 12.44 -3.78 15.49
C PHE A 130 13.62 -3.12 16.21
N ASP A 131 14.72 -3.84 16.44
CA ASP A 131 15.93 -3.33 17.10
C ASP A 131 16.81 -2.46 16.19
N ASP A 132 16.59 -2.49 14.87
CA ASP A 132 17.38 -1.68 13.94
C ASP A 132 17.09 -0.18 14.21
N ASP A 133 18.08 0.68 14.45
CA ASP A 133 17.77 2.10 14.63
C ASP A 133 17.18 2.70 13.34
N GLY A 134 15.95 3.26 13.40
CA GLY A 134 15.40 4.02 12.28
C GLY A 134 13.88 3.99 12.09
N ILE A 135 13.44 4.81 11.14
CA ILE A 135 12.06 4.89 10.66
C ILE A 135 11.84 3.81 9.62
N ARG A 136 10.79 2.98 9.76
CA ARG A 136 10.48 1.92 8.80
C ARG A 136 8.99 1.57 8.73
N PRO A 137 8.53 1.01 7.61
CA PRO A 137 7.20 0.41 7.54
C PRO A 137 7.09 -0.83 8.44
N ILE A 138 5.92 -1.01 9.05
CA ILE A 138 5.50 -2.20 9.79
C ILE A 138 4.12 -2.62 9.30
N PHE A 139 3.80 -3.90 9.40
CA PHE A 139 2.52 -4.46 8.99
C PHE A 139 1.69 -4.86 10.22
N VAL A 140 0.51 -4.26 10.37
CA VAL A 140 -0.46 -4.60 11.40
C VAL A 140 -1.48 -5.53 10.77
N LEU A 141 -1.43 -6.82 11.12
CA LEU A 141 -2.32 -7.82 10.55
C LEU A 141 -3.72 -7.69 11.17
N GLY A 142 -4.71 -7.40 10.33
CA GLY A 142 -6.12 -7.43 10.71
C GLY A 142 -6.56 -8.86 10.98
N SER A 143 -6.98 -9.14 12.22
CA SER A 143 -7.49 -10.45 12.63
C SER A 143 -8.83 -10.28 13.35
N PRO A 144 -9.87 -11.08 13.01
CA PRO A 144 -9.88 -12.17 12.01
C PRO A 144 -10.07 -11.69 10.55
N THR A 145 -10.29 -10.40 10.32
CA THR A 145 -10.60 -9.85 9.00
C THR A 145 -9.34 -9.26 8.36
N VAL A 146 -8.75 -9.98 7.41
CA VAL A 146 -7.51 -9.57 6.71
C VAL A 146 -7.66 -8.22 6.01
N ALA A 147 -8.84 -7.91 5.47
CA ALA A 147 -9.12 -6.61 4.84
C ALA A 147 -8.89 -5.41 5.78
N ASN A 148 -8.92 -5.63 7.10
CA ASN A 148 -8.64 -4.58 8.10
C ASN A 148 -7.13 -4.41 8.40
N SER A 149 -6.25 -5.06 7.62
CA SER A 149 -4.80 -4.92 7.82
C SER A 149 -4.31 -3.53 7.40
N GLU A 150 -3.16 -3.13 7.92
CA GLU A 150 -2.61 -1.79 7.69
C GLU A 150 -1.08 -1.81 7.63
N ILE A 151 -0.50 -0.91 6.83
CA ILE A 151 0.92 -0.55 6.94
C ILE A 151 1.02 0.76 7.69
N HIS A 152 1.93 0.79 8.65
CA HIS A 152 2.24 1.97 9.45
C HIS A 152 3.72 2.27 9.47
N THR A 153 4.06 3.47 9.94
CA THR A 153 5.46 3.87 10.12
C THR A 153 5.85 3.72 11.58
N LEU A 154 6.79 2.82 11.86
CA LEU A 154 7.49 2.77 13.14
C LEU A 154 8.53 3.90 13.16
N VAL A 155 8.52 4.69 14.24
CA VAL A 155 9.39 5.87 14.40
C VAL A 155 10.46 5.65 15.46
N SER A 156 10.13 4.89 16.51
CA SER A 156 11.08 4.54 17.55
C SER A 156 10.68 3.25 18.25
N HIS A 157 11.62 2.69 18.99
CA HIS A 157 11.39 1.57 19.87
C HIS A 157 12.16 1.78 21.18
N THR A 158 11.82 1.02 22.21
CA THR A 158 12.52 0.97 23.49
C THR A 158 12.63 -0.50 23.88
N VAL A 159 13.83 -0.97 24.18
CA VAL A 159 14.10 -2.35 24.63
C VAL A 159 14.40 -2.34 26.12
N GLY A 160 13.77 -3.23 26.89
CA GLY A 160 14.02 -3.35 28.34
C GLY A 160 12.92 -4.09 29.11
N ALA A 161 12.73 -3.74 30.38
CA ALA A 161 11.65 -4.33 31.20
C ALA A 161 10.25 -3.79 30.84
N ALA A 162 10.18 -2.67 30.12
CA ALA A 162 8.96 -2.02 29.65
C ALA A 162 9.11 -1.68 28.17
N SER A 163 9.45 -2.69 27.37
CA SER A 163 9.77 -2.48 25.98
C SER A 163 8.53 -2.04 25.18
N SER A 164 8.73 -1.19 24.18
CA SER A 164 7.63 -0.62 23.42
C SER A 164 8.04 -0.15 22.02
N VAL A 165 7.09 -0.04 21.10
CA VAL A 165 7.27 0.66 19.81
C VAL A 165 6.39 1.90 19.72
N THR A 166 6.88 2.92 19.03
CA THR A 166 6.12 4.12 18.69
C THR A 166 5.75 4.09 17.21
N ILE A 167 4.45 4.10 16.94
CA ILE A 167 3.88 4.09 15.59
C ILE A 167 3.32 5.48 15.27
N LEU A 168 3.60 6.01 14.08
CA LEU A 168 3.07 7.27 13.59
C LEU A 168 1.61 7.13 13.11
N ASP A 169 0.82 8.19 13.28
CA ASP A 169 -0.51 8.40 12.69
C ASP A 169 -1.66 7.47 13.15
N GLY A 170 -1.49 6.81 14.29
CA GLY A 170 -2.57 6.02 14.88
C GLY A 170 -2.87 4.73 14.10
N LEU A 171 -3.92 4.00 14.45
CA LEU A 171 -4.47 2.90 13.63
C LEU A 171 -5.83 3.33 13.10
N ALA A 172 -6.11 3.07 11.82
CA ALA A 172 -7.38 3.47 11.21
C ALA A 172 -8.51 2.48 11.57
N ASN A 173 -8.18 1.19 11.62
CA ASN A 173 -9.02 0.11 12.06
C ASN A 173 -8.68 -0.24 13.52
N LEU A 174 -9.69 -0.43 14.35
CA LEU A 174 -9.50 -0.79 15.75
C LEU A 174 -8.90 -2.21 15.83
N PRO A 175 -7.68 -2.38 16.37
CA PRO A 175 -7.10 -3.70 16.54
C PRO A 175 -7.83 -4.45 17.67
N GLY A 176 -7.95 -5.77 17.54
CA GLY A 176 -8.27 -6.62 18.68
C GLY A 176 -7.12 -6.66 19.69
N THR A 177 -7.37 -7.10 20.93
CA THR A 177 -6.36 -7.23 22.00
C THR A 177 -5.27 -8.27 21.73
N SER A 178 -5.35 -9.00 20.61
CA SER A 178 -4.37 -10.00 20.17
C SER A 178 -3.78 -9.68 18.79
N THR A 179 -3.81 -8.41 18.39
CA THR A 179 -3.31 -8.00 17.09
C THR A 179 -1.79 -8.14 17.04
N VAL A 180 -1.30 -8.72 15.96
CA VAL A 180 0.12 -8.95 15.73
C VAL A 180 0.65 -7.92 14.74
N ILE A 181 1.74 -7.27 15.11
CA ILE A 181 2.57 -6.41 14.26
C ILE A 181 3.72 -7.25 13.72
N TRP A 182 4.05 -7.06 12.45
CA TRP A 182 5.19 -7.66 11.78
C TRP A 182 6.14 -6.57 11.28
N ASP A 183 7.44 -6.80 11.42
CA ASP A 183 8.51 -5.86 11.04
C ASP A 183 8.94 -5.92 9.57
N LEU A 184 8.37 -6.85 8.79
CA LEU A 184 8.65 -7.01 7.37
C LEU A 184 7.45 -6.56 6.53
N ALA A 185 7.49 -5.27 6.18
CA ALA A 185 6.50 -4.63 5.33
C ALA A 185 7.21 -3.70 4.33
N GLU A 186 6.67 -3.57 3.12
CA GLU A 186 7.20 -2.64 2.11
C GLU A 186 6.08 -2.04 1.28
N THR A 187 6.33 -0.87 0.69
CA THR A 187 5.44 -0.27 -0.31
C THR A 187 6.27 0.11 -1.53
N TYR A 188 5.93 -0.49 -2.67
CA TYR A 188 6.53 -0.18 -3.96
C TYR A 188 5.63 0.78 -4.73
N ILE A 189 6.24 1.72 -5.43
CA ILE A 189 5.53 2.72 -6.23
C ILE A 189 5.98 2.59 -7.67
N VAL A 190 5.02 2.47 -8.58
CA VAL A 190 5.24 2.37 -10.03
C VAL A 190 4.45 3.45 -10.74
N GLU A 191 5.12 4.26 -11.55
CA GLU A 191 4.45 5.23 -12.41
C GLU A 191 3.80 4.52 -13.61
N LEU A 192 2.52 4.81 -13.87
CA LEU A 192 1.77 4.22 -14.97
C LEU A 192 1.79 5.15 -16.19
N PRO A 193 2.22 4.68 -17.38
CA PRO A 193 2.22 5.51 -18.58
C PRO A 193 0.79 5.84 -19.05
N LYS A 194 0.55 7.11 -19.42
CA LYS A 194 -0.77 7.64 -19.87
C LYS A 194 -1.36 6.92 -21.09
N HIS A 195 -0.53 6.27 -21.91
CA HIS A 195 -0.98 5.64 -23.16
C HIS A 195 -1.58 4.24 -22.98
N ASN A 196 -1.64 3.73 -21.74
CA ASN A 196 -2.27 2.45 -21.44
C ASN A 196 -3.71 2.64 -21.00
N ASN A 197 -4.57 1.68 -21.31
CA ASN A 197 -5.99 1.73 -20.98
C ASN A 197 -6.29 0.99 -19.68
N ARG A 198 -5.54 -0.09 -19.40
CA ARG A 198 -5.75 -0.91 -18.21
C ARG A 198 -4.44 -1.29 -17.53
N VAL A 199 -4.53 -1.55 -16.24
CA VAL A 199 -3.44 -2.04 -15.39
C VAL A 199 -3.95 -3.17 -14.49
N ARG A 200 -3.07 -4.11 -14.19
CA ARG A 200 -3.24 -5.13 -13.14
C ARG A 200 -1.87 -5.51 -12.57
N VAL A 201 -1.89 -6.20 -11.44
CA VAL A 201 -0.67 -6.77 -10.84
C VAL A 201 -0.79 -8.28 -10.76
N VAL A 202 0.28 -8.98 -11.12
CA VAL A 202 0.42 -10.42 -10.90
C VAL A 202 1.42 -10.62 -9.78
N TYR A 203 1.03 -11.39 -8.79
CA TYR A 203 1.87 -11.76 -7.66
C TYR A 203 2.21 -13.24 -7.80
N ASP A 204 3.49 -13.55 -7.89
CA ASP A 204 4.01 -14.89 -8.00
C ASP A 204 4.84 -15.21 -6.76
N ASN A 205 4.23 -15.96 -5.84
CA ASN A 205 4.84 -16.44 -4.61
C ASN A 205 5.38 -17.87 -4.76
N THR A 206 5.71 -18.30 -5.99
CA THR A 206 6.38 -19.58 -6.28
C THR A 206 7.90 -19.43 -6.37
N ASN A 207 8.39 -18.20 -6.50
CA ASN A 207 9.82 -17.88 -6.52
C ASN A 207 10.54 -18.31 -5.22
N ASP A 208 9.79 -18.43 -4.12
CA ASP A 208 10.27 -18.80 -2.81
C ASP A 208 9.57 -20.06 -2.29
N SER A 209 10.04 -21.23 -2.75
CA SER A 209 9.31 -22.49 -2.58
C SER A 209 9.18 -22.96 -1.13
N ASP A 210 10.09 -22.51 -0.27
CA ASP A 210 10.17 -22.75 1.18
C ASP A 210 9.94 -21.47 2.01
N GLY A 211 9.51 -20.40 1.34
CA GLY A 211 9.20 -19.09 1.90
C GLY A 211 7.96 -18.95 2.77
N SER A 212 7.41 -17.74 2.75
CA SER A 212 6.29 -17.32 3.59
C SER A 212 5.02 -17.01 2.78
N THR A 213 3.88 -17.03 3.45
CA THR A 213 2.67 -16.39 2.92
C THR A 213 2.82 -14.88 2.97
N VAL A 214 2.28 -14.19 1.98
CA VAL A 214 2.45 -12.75 1.82
C VAL A 214 1.10 -12.07 1.65
N TYR A 215 0.91 -10.94 2.32
CA TYR A 215 -0.28 -10.12 2.20
C TYR A 215 0.01 -8.98 1.26
N MET A 216 -0.83 -8.82 0.24
CA MET A 216 -0.67 -7.78 -0.77
C MET A 216 -1.92 -6.91 -0.82
N ARG A 217 -1.72 -5.62 -1.08
CA ARG A 217 -2.76 -4.64 -1.39
C ARG A 217 -2.27 -3.76 -2.53
N THR A 218 -3.17 -3.40 -3.43
CA THR A 218 -2.87 -2.45 -4.50
C THR A 218 -3.85 -1.31 -4.55
N SER A 219 -3.31 -0.12 -4.78
CA SER A 219 -4.11 1.07 -4.98
C SER A 219 -3.49 1.97 -6.02
N ILE A 220 -4.34 2.74 -6.68
CA ILE A 220 -3.94 3.74 -7.65
C ILE A 220 -4.21 5.12 -7.08
N TYR A 221 -3.24 6.01 -7.23
CA TYR A 221 -3.35 7.42 -6.91
C TYR A 221 -3.05 8.24 -8.15
N GLY A 222 -3.75 9.36 -8.30
CA GLY A 222 -3.56 10.18 -9.47
C GLY A 222 -4.67 11.19 -9.68
N VAL A 223 -4.60 11.82 -10.85
CA VAL A 223 -5.51 12.88 -11.26
C VAL A 223 -6.39 12.38 -12.40
N ARG A 224 -7.69 12.61 -12.30
CA ARG A 224 -8.65 12.32 -13.37
C ARG A 224 -8.95 13.56 -14.21
N GLU A 225 -9.25 13.31 -15.49
CA GLU A 225 -9.86 14.28 -16.42
C GLU A 225 -11.32 14.57 -16.05
#